data_AF-A0AB36IXW7-F1
#
_entry.id   AF-A0AB36IXW7-F1
#
_cell.length_a   1.000
_cell.length_b   1.000
_cell.length_c   1.000
_cell.angle_alpha   90.00
_cell.angle_beta   90.00
_cell.angle_gamma   90.00
#
_symmetry.space_group_name_H-M   'P 1'
#
loop_
_entity.id
_entity.type
_entity.pdbx_description
1 polymer ?
#
loop_
_entity_poly.entity_id
_entity_poly.type
_entity_poly.pdbx_seq_one_letter_code
_entity_poly.pdbx_strand_id
1 'polypeptide(L)'
;MVAVIVYRPAHSGGGPLAASALPDVLLTAEEAAHAMGAESMSGEAVQDKMADTPIVDEDCVGVLKAAEQKAYGQTGWTAVRTQELGDAPAKGWRVIQAVVSFPDAPSANNFVGNAATDWQRCADRDLNTRNVNMDDPRNVFWKTGSVSRTGGILAMDLVQEAQGWNCQRALSARNNVVMDLDLCGRNVSGSAVPQFVNAVDKKIDARSS
;
A
#
# COMPACT_ATOMS: atom_id res chain seq x y z
N MET A 1 -22.75 -49.38 9.33
CA MET A 1 -22.25 -48.59 8.18
C MET A 1 -22.22 -47.14 8.62
N VAL A 2 -21.05 -46.57 8.84
CA VAL A 2 -20.90 -45.18 9.29
C VAL A 2 -20.80 -44.30 8.05
N ALA A 3 -21.79 -43.43 7.86
CA ALA A 3 -21.77 -42.45 6.78
C ALA A 3 -20.71 -41.37 7.10
N VAL A 4 -19.64 -41.33 6.31
CA VAL A 4 -18.66 -40.24 6.37
C VAL A 4 -19.26 -39.05 5.64
N ILE A 5 -19.78 -38.10 6.41
CA ILE A 5 -20.14 -36.77 5.88
C ILE A 5 -18.81 -36.06 5.63
N VAL A 6 -18.36 -36.09 4.38
CA VAL A 6 -17.26 -35.24 3.92
C VAL A 6 -17.74 -33.80 3.99
N TYR A 7 -17.26 -33.06 4.99
CA TYR A 7 -17.53 -31.63 5.10
C TYR A 7 -16.88 -30.93 3.91
N ARG A 8 -17.67 -30.62 2.87
CA ARG A 8 -17.25 -29.69 1.82
C ARG A 8 -17.32 -28.28 2.41
N PRO A 9 -16.21 -27.54 2.54
CA PRO A 9 -16.31 -26.13 2.87
C PRO A 9 -17.09 -25.46 1.74
N ALA A 10 -18.19 -24.80 2.10
CA ALA A 10 -18.86 -23.87 1.20
C ALA A 10 -17.82 -22.82 0.79
N HIS A 11 -17.52 -22.74 -0.50
CA HIS A 11 -16.78 -21.60 -1.05
C HIS A 11 -17.66 -20.37 -0.83
N SER A 12 -17.42 -19.62 0.23
CA SER A 12 -17.71 -18.18 0.23
C SER A 12 -16.89 -17.61 -0.94
N GLY A 13 -17.44 -17.20 -2.07
CA GLY A 13 -18.72 -16.57 -2.35
C GLY A 13 -18.33 -15.28 -3.06
N GLY A 14 -18.13 -15.37 -4.39
CA GLY A 14 -17.55 -14.32 -5.22
C GLY A 14 -16.30 -14.73 -6.01
N GLY A 15 -16.27 -14.46 -7.31
CA GLY A 15 -15.06 -14.63 -8.14
C GLY A 15 -13.99 -13.55 -7.83
N PRO A 16 -12.88 -13.51 -8.60
CA PRO A 16 -11.94 -12.40 -8.55
C PRO A 16 -12.66 -11.06 -8.74
N LEU A 17 -12.30 -10.04 -7.95
CA LEU A 17 -12.82 -8.69 -8.13
C LEU A 17 -12.46 -8.19 -9.54
N ALA A 18 -13.46 -7.71 -10.26
CA ALA A 18 -13.27 -7.15 -11.59
C ALA A 18 -12.46 -5.84 -11.53
N ALA A 19 -11.56 -5.62 -12.49
CA ALA A 19 -10.75 -4.41 -12.58
C ALA A 19 -11.59 -3.12 -12.63
N SER A 20 -12.80 -3.18 -13.19
CA SER A 20 -13.73 -2.04 -13.24
C SER A 20 -14.23 -1.59 -11.85
N ALA A 21 -14.17 -2.46 -10.84
CA ALA A 21 -14.58 -2.15 -9.47
C ALA A 21 -13.44 -1.57 -8.61
N LEU A 22 -12.19 -1.55 -9.11
CA LEU A 22 -11.05 -1.04 -8.33
C LEU A 22 -11.18 0.41 -7.86
N PRO A 23 -11.70 1.36 -8.66
CA PRO A 23 -11.88 2.73 -8.18
C PRO A 23 -12.79 2.82 -6.95
N ASP A 24 -13.78 1.93 -6.85
CA ASP A 24 -14.82 1.98 -5.82
C ASP A 24 -14.36 1.38 -4.48
N VAL A 25 -13.21 0.70 -4.45
CA VAL A 25 -12.66 0.10 -3.23
C VAL A 25 -11.59 0.97 -2.56
N LEU A 26 -11.10 2.02 -3.22
CA LEU A 26 -10.28 3.05 -2.60
C LEU A 26 -11.09 3.78 -1.51
N LEU A 27 -10.39 4.34 -0.53
CA LEU A 27 -11.02 5.23 0.44
C LEU A 27 -11.31 6.57 -0.21
N THR A 28 -12.44 7.17 0.14
CA THR A 28 -12.72 8.57 -0.16
C THR A 28 -11.80 9.47 0.64
N ALA A 29 -11.73 10.75 0.27
CA ALA A 29 -10.93 11.72 1.03
C ALA A 29 -11.40 11.88 2.49
N GLU A 30 -12.72 11.75 2.73
CA GLU A 30 -13.30 11.76 4.08
C GLU A 30 -12.90 10.53 4.90
N GLU A 31 -12.98 9.34 4.32
CA GLU A 31 -12.57 8.09 4.98
C GLU A 31 -11.06 8.08 5.27
N ALA A 32 -10.24 8.59 4.34
CA ALA A 32 -8.80 8.73 4.53
C ALA A 32 -8.47 9.77 5.62
N ALA A 33 -9.16 10.92 5.64
CA ALA A 33 -8.99 11.92 6.69
C ALA A 33 -9.33 11.33 8.07
N HIS A 34 -10.42 10.58 8.18
CA HIS A 34 -10.81 9.89 9.41
C HIS A 34 -9.74 8.89 9.87
N ALA A 35 -9.21 8.05 8.97
CA ALA A 35 -8.16 7.09 9.29
C ALA A 35 -6.84 7.76 9.73
N MET A 36 -6.51 8.92 9.15
CA MET A 36 -5.33 9.69 9.52
C MET A 36 -5.50 10.56 10.77
N GLY A 37 -6.74 10.75 11.25
CA GLY A 37 -7.05 11.73 12.29
C GLY A 37 -6.88 13.19 11.80
N ALA A 38 -6.96 13.40 10.48
CA ALA A 38 -6.95 14.73 9.88
C ALA A 38 -8.36 15.35 9.91
N GLU A 39 -8.44 16.68 9.98
CA GLU A 39 -9.72 17.40 9.89
C GLU A 39 -10.36 17.23 8.50
N SER A 40 -9.54 17.33 7.46
CA SER A 40 -9.95 17.10 6.08
C SER A 40 -8.74 16.69 5.24
N MET A 41 -9.04 16.01 4.13
CA MET A 41 -8.07 15.72 3.08
C MET A 41 -8.71 16.01 1.73
N SER A 42 -7.87 16.30 0.75
CA SER A 42 -8.23 16.45 -0.65
C SER A 42 -7.04 16.04 -1.51
N GLY A 43 -7.24 15.82 -2.80
CA GLY A 43 -6.14 15.43 -3.65
C GLY A 43 -6.57 15.23 -5.08
N GLU A 44 -5.70 14.55 -5.81
CA GLU A 44 -5.89 14.32 -7.24
C GLU A 44 -7.02 13.34 -7.51
N ALA A 45 -7.51 13.35 -8.75
CA ALA A 45 -8.39 12.30 -9.23
C ALA A 45 -7.67 10.94 -9.17
N VAL A 46 -8.43 9.86 -9.02
CA VAL A 46 -7.91 8.49 -9.10
C VAL A 46 -7.26 8.27 -10.45
N GLN A 47 -6.07 7.67 -10.45
CA GLN A 47 -5.27 7.41 -11.64
C GLN A 47 -5.16 5.92 -11.95
N ASP A 48 -4.92 5.64 -13.21
CA ASP A 48 -4.67 4.32 -13.79
C ASP A 48 -3.19 4.19 -14.16
N LYS A 49 -2.31 4.37 -13.18
CA LYS A 49 -0.87 4.24 -13.40
C LYS A 49 -0.11 3.91 -12.13
N MET A 50 0.96 3.14 -12.31
CA MET A 50 2.01 2.97 -11.31
C MET A 50 2.91 4.21 -11.26
N ALA A 51 3.54 4.41 -10.11
CA ALA A 51 4.63 5.35 -9.97
C ALA A 51 5.89 4.79 -10.62
N ASP A 52 6.75 5.67 -11.11
CA ASP A 52 8.11 5.34 -11.54
C ASP A 52 9.04 6.39 -10.94
N THR A 53 9.48 6.15 -9.70
CA THR A 53 10.27 7.13 -8.95
C THR A 53 11.77 6.91 -9.20
N PRO A 54 12.48 7.84 -9.86
CA PRO A 54 13.89 7.67 -10.20
C PRO A 54 14.79 8.11 -9.04
N ILE A 55 15.18 7.20 -8.16
CA ILE A 55 16.07 7.45 -7.02
C ILE A 55 17.40 6.71 -7.12
N VAL A 56 18.36 7.09 -6.27
CA VAL A 56 19.67 6.42 -6.18
C VAL A 56 19.53 4.96 -5.72
N ASP A 57 18.85 4.72 -4.60
CA ASP A 57 18.64 3.36 -4.07
C ASP A 57 17.37 2.74 -4.68
N GLU A 58 17.37 2.59 -6.00
CA GLU A 58 16.22 2.12 -6.78
C GLU A 58 15.78 0.69 -6.45
N ASP A 59 16.67 -0.14 -5.90
CA ASP A 59 16.39 -1.50 -5.44
C ASP A 59 15.40 -1.51 -4.27
N CYS A 60 15.34 -0.41 -3.52
CA CYS A 60 14.45 -0.23 -2.37
C CYS A 60 13.27 0.70 -2.66
N VAL A 61 13.02 1.11 -3.91
CA VAL A 61 11.93 2.07 -4.21
C VAL A 61 10.55 1.59 -3.75
N GLY A 62 10.31 0.27 -3.77
CA GLY A 62 9.06 -0.33 -3.31
C GLY A 62 8.76 -0.15 -1.82
N VAL A 63 9.79 0.10 -0.98
CA VAL A 63 9.59 0.45 0.43
C VAL A 63 9.35 1.93 0.64
N LEU A 64 9.48 2.79 -0.37
CA LEU A 64 9.34 4.24 -0.20
C LEU A 64 7.97 4.77 -0.62
N LYS A 65 7.39 4.23 -1.68
CA LYS A 65 6.13 4.72 -2.24
C LYS A 65 5.26 3.56 -2.72
N ALA A 66 3.95 3.73 -2.64
CA ALA A 66 2.98 2.74 -3.10
C ALA A 66 2.95 2.64 -4.65
N ALA A 67 2.63 1.44 -5.16
CA ALA A 67 2.44 1.15 -6.57
C ALA A 67 3.63 1.53 -7.48
N GLU A 68 4.86 1.26 -7.02
CA GLU A 68 6.07 1.49 -7.81
C GLU A 68 6.27 0.43 -8.89
N GLN A 69 6.47 0.88 -10.14
CA GLN A 69 6.58 0.04 -11.32
C GLN A 69 7.71 -0.99 -11.18
N LYS A 70 8.84 -0.63 -10.56
CA LYS A 70 9.96 -1.55 -10.32
C LYS A 70 9.61 -2.66 -9.33
N ALA A 71 8.80 -2.37 -8.31
CA ALA A 71 8.36 -3.36 -7.33
C ALA A 71 7.32 -4.33 -7.90
N TYR A 72 6.47 -3.86 -8.83
CA TYR A 72 5.45 -4.68 -9.49
C TYR A 72 5.89 -5.28 -10.83
N GLY A 73 7.10 -4.99 -11.30
CA GLY A 73 7.63 -5.51 -12.54
C GLY A 73 7.61 -7.04 -12.55
N GLN A 74 7.06 -7.64 -13.61
CA GLN A 74 7.02 -9.09 -13.82
C GLN A 74 6.26 -9.90 -12.74
N THR A 75 5.42 -9.27 -11.93
CA THR A 75 4.64 -9.96 -10.88
C THR A 75 3.31 -10.54 -11.36
N GLY A 76 2.89 -10.20 -12.58
CA GLY A 76 1.63 -10.67 -13.17
C GLY A 76 0.39 -9.90 -12.72
N TRP A 77 0.55 -8.70 -12.15
CA TRP A 77 -0.57 -7.78 -11.90
C TRP A 77 -1.33 -7.44 -13.20
N THR A 78 -2.62 -7.10 -13.07
CA THR A 78 -3.53 -6.94 -14.21
C THR A 78 -4.16 -5.55 -14.32
N ALA A 79 -4.38 -4.86 -13.20
CA ALA A 79 -4.88 -3.49 -13.17
C ALA A 79 -4.45 -2.78 -11.89
N VAL A 80 -4.39 -1.44 -11.92
CA VAL A 80 -4.03 -0.61 -10.76
C VAL A 80 -4.91 0.63 -10.67
N ARG A 81 -5.28 1.03 -9.46
CA ARG A 81 -5.79 2.38 -9.19
C ARG A 81 -4.99 3.02 -8.08
N THR A 82 -4.55 4.25 -8.30
CA THR A 82 -3.75 5.02 -7.33
C THR A 82 -4.39 6.36 -7.05
N GLN A 83 -4.18 6.88 -5.84
CA GLN A 83 -4.57 8.23 -5.49
C GLN A 83 -3.62 8.80 -4.42
N GLU A 84 -3.27 10.07 -4.58
CA GLU A 84 -2.59 10.85 -3.56
C GLU A 84 -3.55 11.89 -2.95
N LEU A 85 -3.60 11.92 -1.63
CA LEU A 85 -4.42 12.81 -0.81
C LEU A 85 -3.53 13.54 0.20
N GLY A 86 -3.89 14.77 0.57
CA GLY A 86 -3.23 15.55 1.61
C GLY A 86 -4.17 16.58 2.25
N ASP A 87 -3.72 17.19 3.35
CA ASP A 87 -4.45 18.18 4.16
C ASP A 87 -4.00 19.62 3.85
N ALA A 88 -3.95 19.99 2.56
CA ALA A 88 -3.62 21.36 2.19
C ALA A 88 -4.64 22.36 2.79
N PRO A 89 -4.21 23.51 3.36
CA PRO A 89 -2.85 24.06 3.34
C PRO A 89 -1.96 23.66 4.52
N ALA A 90 -2.46 22.90 5.50
CA ALA A 90 -1.70 22.52 6.71
C ALA A 90 -0.49 21.66 6.39
N LYS A 91 -0.58 20.81 5.33
CA LYS A 91 0.50 19.91 4.85
C LYS A 91 1.06 19.03 5.98
N GLY A 92 0.22 18.66 6.94
CA GLY A 92 0.55 17.78 8.05
C GLY A 92 0.44 16.30 7.68
N TRP A 93 -0.28 15.97 6.61
CA TRP A 93 -0.61 14.60 6.22
C TRP A 93 -0.49 14.38 4.70
N ARG A 94 -0.03 13.19 4.32
CA ARG A 94 -0.08 12.68 2.95
C ARG A 94 -0.47 11.21 2.98
N VAL A 95 -1.39 10.83 2.12
CA VAL A 95 -1.76 9.43 1.90
C VAL A 95 -1.62 9.14 0.43
N ILE A 96 -0.79 8.17 0.08
CA ILE A 96 -0.87 7.49 -1.21
C ILE A 96 -1.50 6.14 -0.96
N GLN A 97 -2.61 5.91 -1.64
CA GLN A 97 -3.31 4.64 -1.64
C GLN A 97 -3.29 4.04 -3.04
N ALA A 98 -3.12 2.72 -3.08
CA ALA A 98 -3.24 1.96 -4.29
C ALA A 98 -3.95 0.64 -4.05
N VAL A 99 -4.72 0.22 -5.06
CA VAL A 99 -5.26 -1.14 -5.16
C VAL A 99 -4.79 -1.75 -6.47
N VAL A 100 -4.17 -2.92 -6.38
CA VAL A 100 -3.55 -3.62 -7.52
C VAL A 100 -4.17 -5.00 -7.65
N SER A 101 -4.82 -5.27 -8.79
CA SER A 101 -5.41 -6.57 -9.07
C SER A 101 -4.38 -7.53 -9.63
N PHE A 102 -4.57 -8.80 -9.28
CA PHE A 102 -3.90 -9.98 -9.80
C PHE A 102 -4.94 -10.92 -10.45
N PRO A 103 -4.51 -11.99 -11.15
CA PRO A 103 -5.44 -12.95 -11.75
C PRO A 103 -6.34 -13.64 -10.72
N ASP A 104 -5.81 -13.90 -9.52
CA ASP A 104 -6.49 -14.60 -8.44
C ASP A 104 -5.93 -14.23 -7.06
N ALA A 105 -6.62 -14.72 -6.01
CA ALA A 105 -6.22 -14.49 -4.63
C ALA A 105 -4.85 -15.09 -4.25
N PRO A 106 -4.48 -16.31 -4.69
CA PRO A 106 -3.13 -16.83 -4.49
C PRO A 106 -2.04 -15.91 -5.04
N SER A 107 -2.22 -15.35 -6.23
CA SER A 107 -1.26 -14.44 -6.86
C SER A 107 -1.07 -13.15 -6.07
N ALA A 108 -2.16 -12.52 -5.59
CA ALA A 108 -2.08 -11.34 -4.73
C ALA A 108 -1.36 -11.64 -3.40
N ASN A 109 -1.66 -12.78 -2.77
CA ASN A 109 -0.99 -13.19 -1.53
C ASN A 109 0.50 -13.48 -1.74
N ASN A 110 0.86 -14.11 -2.87
CA ASN A 110 2.25 -14.39 -3.24
C ASN A 110 3.04 -13.08 -3.41
N PHE A 111 2.45 -12.05 -4.03
CA PHE A 111 3.08 -10.74 -4.12
C PHE A 111 3.45 -10.18 -2.74
N VAL A 112 2.50 -10.14 -1.79
CA VAL A 112 2.77 -9.62 -0.44
C VAL A 112 3.79 -10.48 0.30
N GLY A 113 3.81 -11.80 0.05
CA GLY A 113 4.84 -12.71 0.59
C GLY A 113 6.24 -12.41 0.06
N ASN A 114 6.37 -12.20 -1.25
CA ASN A 114 7.65 -11.85 -1.88
C ASN A 114 8.13 -10.46 -1.46
N ALA A 115 7.21 -9.49 -1.41
CA ALA A 115 7.50 -8.14 -0.95
C ALA A 115 8.08 -8.12 0.47
N ALA A 116 7.65 -9.03 1.36
CA ALA A 116 8.24 -9.13 2.70
C ALA A 116 9.75 -9.48 2.66
N THR A 117 10.16 -10.33 1.72
CA THR A 117 11.58 -10.67 1.52
C THR A 117 12.35 -9.49 0.96
N ASP A 118 11.76 -8.75 0.01
CA ASP A 118 12.36 -7.56 -0.58
C ASP A 118 12.53 -6.45 0.45
N TRP A 119 11.49 -6.19 1.23
CA TRP A 119 11.49 -5.19 2.29
C TRP A 119 12.53 -5.51 3.36
N GLN A 120 12.76 -6.79 3.67
CA GLN A 120 13.79 -7.20 4.63
C GLN A 120 15.20 -6.84 4.18
N ARG A 121 15.48 -6.79 2.86
CA ARG A 121 16.78 -6.33 2.32
C ARG A 121 16.98 -4.82 2.44
N CYS A 122 15.89 -4.09 2.62
CA CYS A 122 15.86 -2.64 2.76
C CYS A 122 15.67 -2.18 4.21
N ALA A 123 15.42 -3.10 5.14
CA ALA A 123 15.15 -2.80 6.54
C ALA A 123 16.39 -2.26 7.28
N ASP A 124 16.17 -1.37 8.24
CA ASP A 124 17.20 -0.79 9.11
C ASP A 124 18.39 -0.15 8.36
N ARG A 125 18.11 0.47 7.21
CA ARG A 125 19.07 1.14 6.32
C ARG A 125 18.73 2.62 6.16
N ASP A 126 19.74 3.42 5.85
CA ASP A 126 19.55 4.78 5.34
C ASP A 126 19.50 4.72 3.80
N LEU A 127 18.36 5.05 3.22
CA LEU A 127 18.11 5.01 1.78
C LEU A 127 18.27 6.40 1.17
N ASN A 128 19.08 6.51 0.11
CA ASN A 128 19.25 7.72 -0.67
C ASN A 128 18.14 7.87 -1.72
N THR A 129 17.23 8.79 -1.48
CA THR A 129 16.08 9.08 -2.33
C THR A 129 16.30 10.29 -3.23
N ARG A 130 17.56 10.73 -3.41
CA ARG A 130 17.88 11.80 -4.36
C ARG A 130 17.43 11.42 -5.76
N ASN A 131 16.73 12.33 -6.42
CA ASN A 131 16.25 12.10 -7.78
C ASN A 131 17.43 12.03 -8.77
N VAL A 132 17.58 10.93 -9.49
CA VAL A 132 18.71 10.72 -10.43
C VAL A 132 18.50 11.38 -11.79
N ASN A 133 17.27 11.79 -12.10
CA ASN A 133 16.94 12.54 -13.33
C ASN A 133 17.07 14.05 -13.14
N MET A 134 17.41 14.52 -11.94
CA MET A 134 17.65 15.92 -11.64
C MET A 134 19.13 16.11 -11.28
N ASP A 135 19.72 17.19 -11.76
CA ASP A 135 21.05 17.65 -11.32
C ASP A 135 20.92 18.36 -9.97
N ASP A 136 20.54 17.61 -8.92
CA ASP A 136 20.51 18.09 -7.53
C ASP A 136 21.78 17.62 -6.81
N PRO A 137 22.64 18.52 -6.31
CA PRO A 137 23.81 18.12 -5.53
C PRO A 137 23.46 17.59 -4.13
N ARG A 138 22.21 17.73 -3.66
CA ARG A 138 21.79 17.37 -2.30
C ARG A 138 21.24 15.96 -2.25
N ASN A 139 21.85 15.11 -1.42
CA ASN A 139 21.24 13.85 -1.05
C ASN A 139 20.02 14.07 -0.14
N VAL A 140 19.02 13.21 -0.28
CA VAL A 140 17.86 13.13 0.60
C VAL A 140 17.83 11.72 1.14
N PHE A 141 17.79 11.56 2.46
CA PHE A 141 17.86 10.24 3.09
C PHE A 141 16.60 9.93 3.90
N TRP A 142 16.22 8.66 3.84
CA TRP A 142 15.15 8.07 4.63
C TRP A 142 15.69 6.87 5.38
N LYS A 143 15.51 6.87 6.70
CA LYS A 143 15.83 5.72 7.51
C LYS A 143 14.64 4.76 7.55
N THR A 144 14.83 3.54 7.09
CA THR A 144 13.84 2.47 7.21
C THR A 144 13.93 1.81 8.59
N GLY A 145 12.78 1.40 9.11
CA GLY A 145 12.67 0.55 10.28
C GLY A 145 12.68 -0.94 9.93
N SER A 146 12.41 -1.76 10.94
CA SER A 146 12.24 -3.20 10.77
C SER A 146 10.92 -3.54 10.08
N VAL A 147 10.92 -4.66 9.35
CA VAL A 147 9.70 -5.22 8.76
C VAL A 147 8.85 -5.89 9.84
N SER A 148 7.54 -5.66 9.80
CA SER A 148 6.57 -6.32 10.68
C SER A 148 5.45 -6.98 9.87
N ARG A 149 4.88 -8.06 10.42
CA ARG A 149 3.71 -8.71 9.83
C ARG A 149 2.70 -9.09 10.90
N THR A 150 1.57 -8.39 10.93
CA THR A 150 0.53 -8.58 11.95
C THR A 150 -0.84 -8.47 11.31
N GLY A 151 -1.74 -9.42 11.59
CA GLY A 151 -3.11 -9.38 11.07
C GLY A 151 -3.23 -9.39 9.54
N GLY A 152 -2.27 -10.00 8.83
CA GLY A 152 -2.24 -10.02 7.36
C GLY A 152 -1.60 -8.78 6.72
N ILE A 153 -1.22 -7.79 7.53
CA ILE A 153 -0.59 -6.54 7.07
C ILE A 153 0.93 -6.70 7.20
N LEU A 154 1.65 -6.51 6.09
CA LEU A 154 3.08 -6.27 6.05
C LEU A 154 3.30 -4.76 6.22
N ALA A 155 4.13 -4.33 7.17
CA ALA A 155 4.36 -2.91 7.43
C ALA A 155 5.82 -2.58 7.75
N MET A 156 6.20 -1.33 7.46
CA MET A 156 7.51 -0.75 7.78
C MET A 156 7.34 0.76 8.04
N ASP A 157 8.04 1.26 9.05
CA ASP A 157 8.15 2.70 9.29
C ASP A 157 9.35 3.29 8.55
N LEU A 158 9.21 4.53 8.07
CA LEU A 158 10.27 5.30 7.46
C LEU A 158 10.34 6.68 8.09
N VAL A 159 11.54 7.15 8.39
CA VAL A 159 11.78 8.46 9.00
C VAL A 159 12.67 9.27 8.09
N GLN A 160 12.20 10.44 7.66
CA GLN A 160 13.03 11.35 6.89
C GLN A 160 14.06 12.03 7.80
N GLU A 161 15.32 12.07 7.37
CA GLU A 161 16.35 12.76 8.13
C GLU A 161 15.99 14.23 8.38
N ALA A 162 16.19 14.68 9.63
CA ALA A 162 16.14 16.07 10.07
C ALA A 162 14.81 16.85 9.88
N GLN A 163 13.73 16.22 9.42
CA GLN A 163 12.45 16.92 9.15
C GLN A 163 11.28 16.48 10.03
N GLY A 164 11.43 15.42 10.83
CA GLY A 164 10.36 14.90 11.70
C GLY A 164 9.13 14.43 10.90
N TRP A 165 9.34 14.08 9.63
CA TRP A 165 8.34 13.54 8.73
C TRP A 165 8.51 12.03 8.68
N ASN A 166 7.45 11.31 9.06
CA ASN A 166 7.46 9.86 9.16
C ASN A 166 6.42 9.30 8.20
N CYS A 167 6.70 8.14 7.62
CA CYS A 167 5.77 7.40 6.78
C CYS A 167 5.59 5.99 7.34
N GLN A 168 4.36 5.48 7.26
CA GLN A 168 4.04 4.08 7.44
C GLN A 168 3.73 3.49 6.08
N ARG A 169 4.54 2.52 5.67
CA ARG A 169 4.32 1.74 4.47
C ARG A 169 3.62 0.45 4.85
N ALA A 170 2.60 0.08 4.07
CA ALA A 170 1.87 -1.14 4.30
C ALA A 170 1.46 -1.83 3.00
N LEU A 171 1.51 -3.16 3.03
CA LEU A 171 0.93 -4.05 2.04
C LEU A 171 -0.02 -5.03 2.73
N SER A 172 -1.18 -5.25 2.14
CA SER A 172 -2.10 -6.32 2.52
C SER A 172 -2.77 -6.89 1.28
N ALA A 173 -3.40 -8.07 1.38
CA ALA A 173 -4.12 -8.70 0.28
C ALA A 173 -5.50 -9.20 0.71
N ARG A 174 -6.49 -8.98 -0.16
CA ARG A 174 -7.86 -9.46 -0.01
C ARG A 174 -8.45 -9.79 -1.37
N ASN A 175 -9.06 -10.96 -1.50
CA ASN A 175 -9.38 -11.54 -2.81
C ASN A 175 -8.14 -11.48 -3.72
N ASN A 176 -8.29 -11.14 -4.99
CA ASN A 176 -7.21 -10.94 -5.97
C ASN A 176 -6.61 -9.53 -5.94
N VAL A 177 -6.77 -8.76 -4.86
CA VAL A 177 -6.35 -7.37 -4.78
C VAL A 177 -5.31 -7.18 -3.68
N VAL A 178 -4.22 -6.51 -4.02
CA VAL A 178 -3.23 -5.97 -3.07
C VAL A 178 -3.59 -4.53 -2.75
N MET A 179 -3.66 -4.22 -1.46
CA MET A 179 -3.74 -2.86 -0.93
C MET A 179 -2.32 -2.39 -0.61
N ASP A 180 -1.92 -1.24 -1.17
CA ASP A 180 -0.57 -0.71 -1.05
C ASP A 180 -0.61 0.76 -0.63
N LEU A 181 -0.08 1.05 0.55
CA LEU A 181 -0.35 2.29 1.29
C LEU A 181 0.93 2.96 1.77
N ASP A 182 1.05 4.25 1.50
CA ASP A 182 2.09 5.12 2.05
C ASP A 182 1.42 6.26 2.82
N LEU A 183 1.40 6.16 4.15
CA LEU A 183 0.73 7.10 5.06
C LEU A 183 1.78 7.93 5.78
N CYS A 184 1.84 9.22 5.51
CA CYS A 184 2.87 10.09 6.07
C CYS A 184 2.31 11.26 6.87
N GLY A 185 3.07 11.65 7.88
CA GLY A 185 2.76 12.78 8.74
C GLY A 185 3.83 12.96 9.81
N ARG A 186 3.66 13.95 10.67
CA ARG A 186 4.57 14.15 11.82
C ARG A 186 4.39 13.10 12.91
N ASN A 187 3.18 12.56 13.05
CA ASN A 187 2.87 11.52 14.05
C ASN A 187 1.72 10.63 13.56
N VAL A 188 1.99 9.78 12.56
CA VAL A 188 0.99 8.82 12.06
C VAL A 188 0.61 7.86 13.19
N SER A 189 -0.67 7.82 13.53
CA SER A 189 -1.16 6.90 14.57
C SER A 189 -0.87 5.45 14.19
N GLY A 190 -0.46 4.62 15.15
CA GLY A 190 -0.32 3.17 14.93
C GLY A 190 -1.61 2.46 14.51
N SER A 191 -2.77 3.11 14.66
CA SER A 191 -4.07 2.61 14.18
C SER A 191 -4.38 2.94 12.73
N ALA A 192 -3.67 3.89 12.10
CA ALA A 192 -4.03 4.40 10.78
C ALA A 192 -3.99 3.31 9.70
N VAL A 193 -2.88 2.56 9.63
CA VAL A 193 -2.73 1.43 8.69
C VAL A 193 -3.82 0.36 8.90
N PRO A 194 -4.04 -0.19 10.12
CA PRO A 194 -5.13 -1.14 10.35
C PRO A 194 -6.52 -0.61 10.00
N GLN A 195 -6.82 0.66 10.31
CA GLN A 195 -8.10 1.28 9.97
C GLN A 195 -8.29 1.37 8.45
N PHE A 196 -7.24 1.78 7.73
CA PHE A 196 -7.27 1.90 6.29
C PHE A 196 -7.51 0.53 5.62
N VAL A 197 -6.69 -0.46 5.97
CA VAL A 197 -6.80 -1.83 5.43
C VAL A 197 -8.17 -2.42 5.70
N ASN A 198 -8.67 -2.33 6.93
CA ASN A 198 -9.99 -2.86 7.28
C ASN A 198 -11.14 -2.19 6.52
N ALA A 199 -11.02 -0.90 6.20
CA ALA A 199 -12.03 -0.17 5.44
C ALA A 199 -12.04 -0.60 3.96
N VAL A 200 -10.86 -0.75 3.35
CA VAL A 200 -10.75 -1.25 1.96
C VAL A 200 -11.16 -2.72 1.85
N ASP A 201 -10.81 -3.57 2.82
CA ASP A 201 -11.24 -4.98 2.88
C ASP A 201 -12.76 -5.12 2.79
N LYS A 202 -13.50 -4.32 3.58
CA LYS A 202 -14.97 -4.31 3.56
C LYS A 202 -15.51 -3.90 2.19
N LYS A 203 -14.88 -2.94 1.51
CA LYS A 203 -15.28 -2.51 0.18
C LYS A 203 -15.01 -3.61 -0.86
N ILE A 204 -13.86 -4.29 -0.77
CA ILE A 204 -13.53 -5.44 -1.64
C ILE A 204 -14.57 -6.55 -1.47
N ASP A 205 -14.90 -6.92 -0.23
CA ASP A 205 -15.89 -7.98 0.05
C ASP A 205 -17.28 -7.61 -0.49
N ALA A 206 -17.71 -6.37 -0.29
CA ALA A 206 -18.99 -5.86 -0.78
C ALA A 206 -19.10 -5.73 -2.30
N ARG A 207 -17.98 -5.88 -3.03
CA ARG A 207 -17.94 -5.82 -4.51
C ARG A 207 -17.55 -7.16 -5.15
N SER A 208 -17.07 -8.10 -4.34
CA SER A 208 -16.72 -9.45 -4.78
C SER A 208 -17.90 -10.42 -4.66
N SER A 209 -18.89 -10.11 -3.81
CA SER A 209 -20.06 -10.94 -3.51
C SER A 209 -21.03 -11.11 -4.69
#